data_AF-A0A1C6DJ79-F1
#
_entry.id   AF-A0A1C6DJ79-F1
#
_cell.length_a   1.000
_cell.length_b   1.000
_cell.length_c   1.000
_cell.angle_alpha   90.00
_cell.angle_beta   90.00
_cell.angle_gamma   90.00
#
_symmetry.space_group_name_H-M   'P 1'
#
loop_
_entity.id
_entity.type
_entity.pdbx_description
1 polymer ?
#
loop_
_entity_poly.entity_id
_entity_poly.type
_entity_poly.pdbx_seq_one_letter_code
_entity_poly.pdbx_strand_id
1 'polypeptide(L)' 'MKQVPLNVRQVIAKTVEKLIEENKELDIFKIVYILENEYGIRFYNLEILQGLIKKSLDEIVFIYV' A
#
# COMPACT_ATOMS: atom_id res chain seq x y z
N MET A 1 8.88 -15.01 9.80
CA MET A 1 8.02 -13.85 9.52
C MET A 1 6.57 -14.32 9.51
N LYS A 2 5.66 -13.70 10.29
CA LYS A 2 4.22 -13.97 10.13
C LYS A 2 3.85 -13.57 8.70
N GLN A 3 3.30 -14.48 7.92
CA GLN A 3 2.94 -14.19 6.53
C GLN A 3 1.80 -13.19 6.53
N VAL A 4 2.02 -12.03 5.90
CA VAL A 4 0.95 -11.08 5.61
C VAL A 4 0.00 -11.77 4.61
N PRO A 5 -1.30 -11.85 4.90
CA PRO A 5 -2.28 -12.46 4.02
C PRO A 5 -2.21 -11.91 2.58
N LEU A 6 -2.46 -12.77 1.59
CA LEU A 6 -2.37 -12.38 0.18
C LEU A 6 -3.33 -11.23 -0.18
N ASN A 7 -4.56 -11.28 0.35
CA ASN A 7 -5.55 -10.21 0.17
C ASN A 7 -5.04 -8.86 0.69
N VAL A 8 -4.38 -8.83 1.84
CA VAL A 8 -3.81 -7.60 2.40
C VAL A 8 -2.71 -7.04 1.48
N ARG A 9 -1.85 -7.91 0.93
CA ARG A 9 -0.82 -7.49 -0.03
C ARG A 9 -1.42 -6.92 -1.31
N GLN A 10 -2.46 -7.55 -1.85
CA GLN A 10 -3.17 -7.08 -3.04
C GLN A 10 -3.86 -5.73 -2.80
N VAL A 11 -4.48 -5.54 -1.63
CA VAL A 11 -5.09 -4.26 -1.26
C VAL A 11 -4.02 -3.16 -1.20
N ILE A 12 -2.88 -3.42 -0.56
CA ILE A 12 -1.78 -2.45 -0.48
C ILE A 12 -1.27 -2.08 -1.88
N ALA A 13 -1.04 -3.06 -2.75
CA ALA A 13 -0.62 -2.80 -4.13
C ALA A 13 -1.61 -1.89 -4.86
N LYS A 14 -2.92 -2.18 -4.78
CA LYS A 14 -3.97 -1.34 -5.39
C LYS A 14 -4.03 0.07 -4.79
N THR A 15 -3.90 0.21 -3.47
CA THR A 15 -3.88 1.52 -2.81
C THR A 15 -2.68 2.34 -3.23
N VAL A 16 -1.51 1.71 -3.35
CA VAL A 16 -0.28 2.35 -3.81
C VAL A 16 -0.43 2.81 -5.26
N GLU A 17 -0.89 1.93 -6.16
CA GLU A 17 -1.11 2.24 -7.58
C GLU A 17 -2.07 3.43 -7.74
N LYS A 18 -3.26 3.36 -7.13
CA LYS A 18 -4.25 4.45 -7.12
C LYS A 18 -3.65 5.77 -6.63
N LEU A 19 -2.87 5.73 -5.56
CA LEU A 19 -2.27 6.94 -5.01
C LEU A 19 -1.25 7.57 -5.94
N ILE A 20 -0.42 6.78 -6.62
CA ILE A 20 0.56 7.33 -7.57
C ILE A 20 -0.16 7.93 -8.79
N GLU A 21 -1.22 7.29 -9.28
CA GLU A 21 -2.06 7.83 -10.37
C GLU A 21 -2.67 9.19 -9.97
N GLU A 22 -3.20 9.31 -8.76
CA GLU A 22 -3.87 10.53 -8.29
C GLU A 22 -2.90 11.63 -7.83
N ASN A 23 -1.83 11.25 -7.16
CA ASN A 23 -0.87 12.15 -6.50
C ASN A 23 0.52 11.60 -6.75
N LYS A 24 1.35 12.33 -7.48
CA LYS A 24 2.74 11.93 -7.80
C LYS A 24 3.62 11.65 -6.56
N GLU A 25 3.12 11.86 -5.35
CA GLU A 25 3.77 11.57 -4.07
C GLU A 25 2.95 10.59 -3.22
N LEU A 26 3.62 9.55 -2.72
CA LEU A 26 3.06 8.57 -1.79
C LEU A 26 3.26 9.01 -0.35
N ASP A 27 2.15 9.31 0.33
CA ASP A 27 2.13 9.52 1.77
C ASP A 27 1.68 8.23 2.49
N ILE A 28 2.55 7.71 3.34
CA ILE A 28 2.27 6.52 4.15
C ILE A 28 1.07 6.71 5.09
N PHE A 29 0.87 7.91 5.64
CA PHE A 29 -0.27 8.17 6.51
C PHE A 29 -1.58 8.13 5.74
N LYS A 30 -1.58 8.59 4.48
CA LYS A 30 -2.72 8.46 3.57
C LYS A 30 -3.00 7.00 3.23
N ILE A 31 -1.97 6.19 3.02
CA ILE A 31 -2.13 4.73 2.83
C ILE A 31 -2.73 4.09 4.06
N VAL A 32 -2.22 4.37 5.27
CA VAL A 32 -2.78 3.86 6.52
C VAL A 32 -4.25 4.24 6.66
N TYR A 33 -4.58 5.51 6.38
CA TYR A 33 -5.95 6.00 6.44
C TYR A 33 -6.88 5.24 5.49
N ILE A 34 -6.46 5.02 4.23
CA ILE A 34 -7.25 4.27 3.25
C ILE A 34 -7.41 2.81 3.67
N LEU A 35 -6.32 2.15 4.08
CA LEU A 35 -6.36 0.76 4.53
C LEU A 35 -7.31 0.56 5.71
N GLU A 36 -7.31 1.50 6.65
CA GLU A 36 -8.18 1.43 7.82
C GLU A 36 -9.65 1.73 7.48
N ASN A 37 -9.92 2.82 6.76
CA ASN A 37 -11.29 3.30 6.53
C ASN A 37 -12.01 2.55 5.41
N GLU A 38 -11.31 2.19 4.32
CA GLU A 38 -11.93 1.52 3.18
C GLU A 38 -11.89 -0.01 3.31
N TYR A 39 -10.85 -0.56 3.96
CA TYR A 39 -10.60 -2.00 4.00
C TYR A 39 -10.64 -2.61 5.41
N GLY A 40 -10.72 -1.80 6.48
CA GLY A 40 -10.68 -2.29 7.86
C GLY A 40 -9.34 -2.92 8.27
N ILE A 41 -8.26 -2.62 7.54
CA ILE A 41 -6.92 -3.19 7.76
C ILE A 41 -6.08 -2.21 8.57
N ARG A 42 -5.63 -2.66 9.74
CA ARG A 42 -4.72 -1.88 10.61
C ARG A 42 -3.33 -2.50 10.68
N PHE A 43 -2.32 -1.65 10.51
CA PHE A 43 -0.92 -2.02 10.70
C PHE A 43 -0.41 -1.46 12.03
N TYR A 44 -0.10 -2.35 12.98
CA TYR A 44 0.54 -1.97 14.24
C TYR A 44 2.05 -1.71 14.10
N ASN A 45 2.66 -2.29 13.07
CA ASN A 45 4.06 -2.08 12.73
C ASN A 45 4.14 -1.41 11.35
N LEU A 46 4.49 -0.13 11.35
CA LEU A 46 4.64 0.67 10.13
C LEU A 46 5.84 0.24 9.28
N GLU A 47 6.88 -0.36 9.85
CA GLU A 47 8.02 -0.87 9.08
C GLU A 47 7.59 -2.03 8.16
N ILE A 48 6.66 -2.88 8.63
CA ILE A 48 6.08 -3.95 7.80
C ILE A 48 5.30 -3.32 6.65
N LEU A 49 4.48 -2.30 6.92
CA LEU A 49 3.73 -1.60 5.89
C LEU A 49 4.67 -0.93 4.88
N GLN A 50 5.72 -0.24 5.34
CA GLN A 50 6.75 0.34 4.47
C GLN A 50 7.41 -0.71 3.57
N GLY A 51 7.75 -1.88 4.13
CA GLY A 51 8.32 -2.97 3.35
C GLY A 51 7.37 -3.51 2.28
N LEU A 52 6.06 -3.54 2.56
CA LEU A 52 5.05 -3.93 1.58
C LEU A 52 4.83 -2.87 0.50
N ILE A 53 4.76 -1.60 0.88
CA ILE A 53 4.66 -0.48 -0.06
C ILE A 53 5.87 -0.48 -1.00
N LYS A 54 7.07 -0.64 -0.47
CA LYS A 54 8.30 -0.71 -1.27
C LYS A 54 8.25 -1.84 -2.29
N LYS A 55 7.80 -3.03 -1.88
CA LYS A 55 7.62 -4.15 -2.81
C LYS A 55 6.59 -3.85 -3.88
N SER A 56 5.47 -3.24 -3.52
CA SER A 56 4.48 -2.80 -4.51
C SER A 56 5.08 -1.82 -5.50
N LEU A 57 5.91 -0.86 -5.05
CA LEU A 57 6.61 0.07 -5.94
C LEU A 57 7.60 -0.61 -6.86
N ASP A 58 8.36 -1.57 -6.35
CA ASP A 58 9.30 -2.37 -7.15
C ASP A 58 8.57 -3.22 -8.21
N GLU A 59 7.31 -3.60 -7.97
CA GLU A 59 6.45 -4.38 -8.88
C GLU A 59 5.63 -3.50 -9.85
N ILE A 60 5.45 -2.21 -9.56
CA ILE A 60 4.77 -1.27 -10.46
C ILE A 60 5.71 -0.91 -11.60
N VAL A 61 5.53 -1.56 -12.75
CA VAL A 61 6.38 -1.37 -13.94
C VAL A 61 5.94 -0.16 -14.77
N PHE A 62 4.65 0.17 -14.78
CA PHE A 62 4.07 1.28 -15.56
C PHE A 62 2.86 1.88 -14.84
N ILE A 63 2.66 3.18 -15.04
CA ILE A 63 1.51 3.95 -14.55
C ILE A 63 1.03 4.80 -15.72
N TYR A 64 -0.27 4.79 -16.02
CA TYR A 64 -0.84 5.68 -17.03
C TYR A 64 -0.98 7.08 -16.42
N VAL A 65 -0.39 8.09 -17.06
CA VAL A 65 -0.42 9.51 -16.63
C VAL A 65 -1.21 10.34 -17.63
#